data_AF-A0A1G0H385-F1
#
_entry.id   AF-A0A1G0H385-F1
#
_cell.length_a   1.000
_cell.length_b   1.000
_cell.length_c   1.000
_cell.angle_alpha   90.00
_cell.angle_beta   90.00
_cell.angle_gamma   90.00
#
_symmetry.space_group_name_H-M   'P 1'
#
loop_
_entity.id
_entity.type
_entity.pdbx_description
1 polymer ?
#
loop_
_entity_poly.entity_id
_entity_poly.type
_entity_poly.pdbx_seq_one_letter_code
_entity_poly.pdbx_strand_id
1 'polypeptide(L)'
;MFTMSHAHSHSHSTPFKVLWISISIILIYAGVEAITGWHAGSLALLGDAGHMVSDALALSIAAFAAWIAKKPPSKTHSYGMGRAEIVAAWISSLFLLIVSLSIIVEAVERIHSPIKVNAVTVMIIAFIGMIINLLVAAILAKAERTINMRAALLHVLSDLLGSFAALVAGAVIYYTKWYPIDPILSIFIGILIIASSFRLLRESMRILMEGVPVHINLEAVSDALTKVDGVLEIHDLHIWTLSSGSVALSAHINIHEISEWESVLKRLTKKLEHDFHIHHITLQPEPDVFDCKPCTEPTATRVKKRK
;
A
#
# COMPACT_ATOMS: atom_id res chain seq x y z
N MET A 1 -4.67 -18.25 -36.98
CA MET A 1 -5.04 -19.03 -35.78
C MET A 1 -3.84 -19.01 -34.85
N PHE A 2 -4.07 -18.83 -33.54
CA PHE A 2 -3.13 -18.42 -32.46
C PHE A 2 -3.08 -16.91 -32.18
N THR A 3 -4.11 -16.44 -31.49
CA THR A 3 -4.09 -15.27 -30.61
C THR A 3 -3.51 -15.68 -29.25
N MET A 4 -2.45 -15.02 -28.76
CA MET A 4 -2.10 -15.03 -27.34
C MET A 4 -2.24 -13.61 -26.79
N SER A 5 -3.35 -13.39 -26.12
CA SER A 5 -3.70 -12.24 -25.31
C SER A 5 -3.19 -12.47 -23.89
N HIS A 6 -2.23 -11.67 -23.42
CA HIS A 6 -1.88 -11.61 -22.00
C HIS A 6 -2.70 -10.51 -21.32
N ALA A 7 -3.91 -10.89 -20.93
CA ALA A 7 -4.73 -10.13 -20.00
C ALA A 7 -4.26 -10.43 -18.57
N HIS A 8 -3.75 -9.42 -17.86
CA HIS A 8 -3.56 -9.50 -16.41
C HIS A 8 -4.92 -9.32 -15.73
N SER A 9 -5.69 -10.41 -15.68
CA SER A 9 -6.96 -10.49 -14.97
C SER A 9 -6.72 -10.46 -13.46
N HIS A 10 -7.03 -9.34 -12.83
CA HIS A 10 -7.32 -9.27 -11.39
C HIS A 10 -8.66 -9.95 -11.12
N SER A 11 -8.66 -11.25 -10.83
CA SER A 11 -9.82 -11.93 -10.22
C SER A 11 -9.45 -13.36 -9.79
N HIS A 12 -8.72 -13.50 -8.70
CA HIS A 12 -9.10 -14.54 -7.76
C HIS A 12 -10.10 -13.90 -6.81
N SER A 13 -11.37 -13.97 -7.19
CA SER A 13 -12.47 -13.69 -6.28
C SER A 13 -12.41 -14.73 -5.17
N THR A 14 -11.67 -14.44 -4.10
CA THR A 14 -11.98 -15.02 -2.80
C THR A 14 -13.48 -14.79 -2.63
N PRO A 15 -14.32 -15.83 -2.56
CA PRO A 15 -15.75 -15.63 -2.56
C PRO A 15 -16.08 -14.62 -1.45
N PHE A 16 -16.90 -13.61 -1.73
CA PHE A 16 -17.20 -12.54 -0.78
C PHE A 16 -17.60 -13.10 0.61
N LYS A 17 -18.24 -14.27 0.63
CA LYS A 17 -18.55 -15.06 1.83
C LYS A 17 -17.30 -15.50 2.62
N VAL A 18 -16.26 -16.00 1.94
CA VAL A 18 -14.99 -16.42 2.56
C VAL A 18 -14.27 -15.22 3.19
N LEU A 19 -14.25 -14.07 2.51
CA LEU A 19 -13.68 -12.84 3.07
C LEU A 19 -14.39 -12.41 4.36
N TRP A 20 -15.73 -12.39 4.36
CA TRP A 20 -16.50 -12.05 5.55
C TRP A 20 -16.31 -13.05 6.69
N ILE A 21 -16.24 -14.35 6.39
CA ILE A 21 -15.92 -15.39 7.40
C ILE A 21 -14.54 -15.13 8.01
N SER A 22 -13.52 -14.84 7.19
CA SER A 22 -12.17 -14.52 7.68
C SER A 22 -12.16 -13.27 8.55
N ILE A 23 -12.81 -12.18 8.13
CA ILE A 23 -12.93 -10.96 8.93
C ILE A 23 -13.63 -11.23 10.26
N SER A 24 -14.72 -12.02 10.26
CA SER A 24 -15.42 -12.38 11.49
C SER A 24 -14.55 -13.19 12.45
N ILE A 25 -13.76 -14.16 11.95
CA ILE A 25 -12.84 -14.95 12.78
C ILE A 25 -11.77 -14.04 13.40
N ILE A 26 -11.16 -13.16 12.60
CA ILE A 26 -10.12 -12.22 13.07
C ILE A 26 -10.70 -11.29 14.15
N LEU A 27 -11.88 -10.70 13.92
CA LEU A 27 -12.53 -9.82 14.89
C LEU A 27 -12.91 -10.53 16.19
N ILE A 28 -13.39 -11.78 16.11
CA ILE A 28 -13.70 -12.59 17.31
C ILE A 28 -12.41 -12.86 18.09
N TYR A 29 -11.35 -13.28 17.40
CA TYR A 29 -10.06 -13.55 18.04
C TYR A 29 -9.46 -12.28 18.66
N ALA A 30 -9.49 -11.16 17.95
CA ALA A 30 -9.06 -9.87 18.47
C ALA A 30 -9.88 -9.41 19.69
N GLY A 31 -11.18 -9.69 19.72
CA GLY A 31 -12.02 -9.46 20.90
C GLY A 31 -11.57 -10.30 22.11
N VAL A 32 -11.22 -11.57 21.89
CA VAL A 32 -10.67 -12.43 22.95
C VAL A 32 -9.34 -11.88 23.46
N GLU A 33 -8.43 -11.49 22.58
CA GLU A 33 -7.14 -10.90 22.98
C GLU A 33 -7.29 -9.56 23.70
N ALA A 34 -8.20 -8.69 23.25
CA ALA A 34 -8.45 -7.41 23.91
C ALA A 34 -8.97 -7.61 25.34
N ILE A 35 -9.96 -8.49 25.52
CA ILE A 35 -10.54 -8.78 26.83
C ILE A 35 -9.51 -9.45 27.74
N THR A 36 -8.78 -10.45 27.23
CA THR A 36 -7.78 -11.17 28.01
C THR A 36 -6.56 -10.31 28.33
N GLY A 37 -6.09 -9.48 27.40
CA GLY A 37 -5.00 -8.53 27.58
C GLY A 37 -5.34 -7.47 28.64
N TRP A 38 -6.57 -6.96 28.63
CA TRP A 38 -7.07 -6.05 29.66
C TRP A 38 -7.06 -6.70 31.04
N HIS A 39 -7.65 -7.89 31.17
CA HIS A 39 -7.68 -8.62 32.44
C HIS A 39 -6.29 -9.07 32.92
N ALA A 40 -5.39 -9.42 31.98
CA ALA A 40 -4.04 -9.83 32.28
C ALA A 40 -3.09 -8.64 32.52
N GLY A 41 -3.51 -7.40 32.24
CA GLY A 41 -2.67 -6.20 32.37
C GLY A 41 -1.52 -6.13 31.36
N SER A 42 -1.59 -6.86 30.23
CA SER A 42 -0.51 -6.91 29.23
C SER A 42 -0.77 -5.94 28.08
N LEU A 43 0.19 -5.04 27.85
CA LEU A 43 0.21 -4.17 26.68
C LEU A 43 0.61 -4.91 25.41
N ALA A 44 1.40 -5.99 25.51
CA ALA A 44 1.75 -6.78 24.35
C ALA A 44 0.50 -7.41 23.72
N LEU A 45 -0.38 -8.01 24.54
CA LEU A 45 -1.67 -8.55 24.06
C LEU A 45 -2.64 -7.48 23.59
N LEU A 46 -2.76 -6.36 24.31
CA LEU A 46 -3.62 -5.25 23.88
C LEU A 46 -3.13 -4.63 22.57
N GLY A 47 -1.81 -4.59 22.37
CA GLY A 47 -1.20 -4.12 21.13
C GLY A 47 -1.47 -5.03 19.94
N ASP A 48 -1.32 -6.35 20.12
CA ASP A 48 -1.64 -7.37 19.10
C ASP A 48 -3.14 -7.31 18.74
N ALA A 49 -4.01 -7.25 19.75
CA ALA A 49 -5.44 -7.07 19.55
C ALA A 49 -5.79 -5.78 18.79
N GLY A 50 -5.15 -4.66 19.15
CA GLY A 50 -5.32 -3.38 18.47
C GLY A 50 -4.91 -3.45 17.00
N HIS A 51 -3.77 -4.09 16.71
CA HIS A 51 -3.29 -4.31 15.34
C HIS A 51 -4.31 -5.11 14.53
N MET A 52 -4.78 -6.25 15.03
CA MET A 52 -5.75 -7.10 14.33
C MET A 52 -7.10 -6.42 14.10
N VAL A 53 -7.58 -5.61 15.05
CA VAL A 53 -8.79 -4.79 14.84
C VAL A 53 -8.57 -3.78 13.72
N SER A 54 -7.42 -3.10 13.70
CA SER A 54 -7.06 -2.19 12.61
C SER A 54 -7.00 -2.91 11.25
N ASP A 55 -6.49 -4.14 11.19
CA ASP A 55 -6.43 -4.91 9.94
C ASP A 55 -7.82 -5.36 9.46
N ALA A 56 -8.66 -5.83 10.38
CA ALA A 56 -10.04 -6.17 10.05
C ALA A 56 -10.83 -4.95 9.54
N LEU A 57 -10.63 -3.78 10.16
CA LEU A 57 -11.19 -2.51 9.69
C LEU A 57 -10.61 -2.13 8.32
N ALA A 58 -9.30 -2.26 8.13
CA ALA A 58 -8.64 -1.96 6.86
C ALA A 58 -9.18 -2.82 5.72
N LEU A 59 -9.33 -4.13 5.96
CA LEU A 59 -9.93 -5.07 5.01
C LEU A 59 -11.39 -4.72 4.71
N SER A 60 -12.16 -4.32 5.72
CA SER A 60 -13.57 -3.92 5.54
C SER A 60 -13.69 -2.66 4.68
N ILE A 61 -12.89 -1.63 4.96
CA ILE A 61 -12.86 -0.38 4.20
C ILE A 61 -12.34 -0.65 2.78
N ALA A 62 -11.28 -1.45 2.62
CA ALA A 62 -10.73 -1.82 1.33
C ALA A 62 -11.74 -2.61 0.48
N ALA A 63 -12.48 -3.55 1.06
CA ALA A 63 -13.52 -4.30 0.36
C ALA A 63 -14.65 -3.39 -0.11
N PHE A 64 -15.07 -2.45 0.73
CA PHE A 64 -16.06 -1.44 0.36
C PHE A 64 -15.55 -0.50 -0.75
N ALA A 65 -14.30 -0.04 -0.65
CA ALA A 65 -13.67 0.80 -1.65
C ALA A 65 -13.52 0.08 -2.99
N ALA A 66 -13.12 -1.19 -3.00
CA ALA A 66 -13.04 -2.02 -4.20
C ALA A 66 -14.41 -2.24 -4.84
N TRP A 67 -15.47 -2.36 -4.03
CA TRP A 67 -16.84 -2.42 -4.55
C TRP A 67 -17.26 -1.10 -5.23
N ILE A 68 -16.90 0.03 -4.64
CA ILE A 68 -17.14 1.36 -5.24
C ILE A 68 -16.31 1.56 -6.51
N ALA A 69 -15.03 1.14 -6.52
CA ALA A 69 -14.11 1.31 -7.63
C ALA A 69 -14.55 0.56 -8.90
N LYS A 70 -15.35 -0.51 -8.76
CA LYS A 70 -15.95 -1.25 -9.88
C LYS A 70 -17.07 -0.50 -10.60
N LYS A 71 -17.57 0.62 -10.05
CA LYS A 71 -18.61 1.41 -10.71
C LYS A 71 -18.03 2.07 -11.97
N PRO A 72 -18.77 2.07 -13.10
CA PRO A 72 -18.31 2.73 -14.32
C PRO A 72 -18.16 4.25 -14.12
N PRO A 73 -17.35 4.92 -14.95
CA PRO A 73 -17.23 6.37 -14.95
C PRO A 73 -18.59 7.09 -15.05
N SER A 74 -18.72 8.21 -14.35
CA SER A 74 -19.93 9.03 -14.32
C SER A 74 -19.66 10.42 -14.89
N LYS A 75 -20.71 11.23 -15.08
CA LYS A 75 -20.57 12.63 -15.52
C LYS A 75 -19.81 13.51 -14.51
N THR A 76 -19.79 13.13 -13.23
CA THR A 76 -19.08 13.85 -12.17
C THR A 76 -17.70 13.25 -11.87
N HIS A 77 -17.46 11.99 -12.26
CA HIS A 77 -16.19 11.29 -12.12
C HIS A 77 -15.82 10.65 -13.45
N SER A 78 -15.19 11.44 -14.32
CA SER A 78 -14.82 11.04 -15.70
C SER A 78 -13.83 9.88 -15.75
N TYR A 79 -12.97 9.75 -14.74
CA TYR A 79 -12.05 8.62 -14.56
C TYR A 79 -12.62 7.48 -13.70
N GLY A 80 -13.88 7.60 -13.27
CA GLY A 80 -14.50 6.66 -12.32
C GLY A 80 -14.01 6.84 -10.89
N MET A 81 -14.26 5.81 -10.07
CA MET A 81 -14.04 5.85 -8.62
C MET A 81 -12.81 5.07 -8.16
N GLY A 82 -11.85 4.82 -9.05
CA GLY A 82 -10.65 4.02 -8.75
C GLY A 82 -9.80 4.57 -7.60
N ARG A 83 -9.80 5.90 -7.38
CA ARG A 83 -9.09 6.53 -6.25
C ARG A 83 -9.66 6.17 -4.87
N ALA A 84 -10.86 5.60 -4.79
CA ALA A 84 -11.45 5.17 -3.52
C ALA A 84 -10.57 4.14 -2.79
N GLU A 85 -9.90 3.25 -3.53
CA GLU A 85 -8.98 2.25 -2.96
C GLU A 85 -7.76 2.90 -2.28
N ILE A 86 -7.23 3.96 -2.90
CA ILE A 86 -6.08 4.70 -2.37
C ILE A 86 -6.49 5.49 -1.12
N VAL A 87 -7.68 6.10 -1.13
CA VAL A 87 -8.22 6.79 0.05
C VAL A 87 -8.44 5.81 1.20
N ALA A 88 -8.97 4.62 0.93
CA ALA A 88 -9.13 3.57 1.92
C ALA A 88 -7.79 3.18 2.55
N ALA A 89 -6.77 2.89 1.72
CA ALA A 89 -5.43 2.56 2.20
C ALA A 89 -4.82 3.69 3.05
N TRP A 90 -5.02 4.94 2.67
CA TRP A 90 -4.55 6.10 3.41
C TRP A 90 -5.22 6.24 4.79
N ILE A 91 -6.55 6.12 4.86
CA ILE A 91 -7.31 6.17 6.12
C ILE A 91 -6.90 5.02 7.05
N SER A 92 -6.78 3.80 6.53
CA SER A 92 -6.37 2.64 7.31
C SER A 92 -4.95 2.78 7.86
N SER A 93 -4.02 3.28 7.06
CA SER A 93 -2.65 3.55 7.50
C SER A 93 -2.61 4.60 8.61
N LEU A 94 -3.43 5.65 8.50
CA LEU A 94 -3.54 6.70 9.52
C LEU A 94 -4.11 6.15 10.83
N PHE A 95 -5.17 5.32 10.75
CA PHE A 95 -5.75 4.69 11.92
C PHE A 95 -4.75 3.79 12.65
N LEU A 96 -4.00 2.97 11.90
CA LEU A 96 -2.98 2.08 12.47
C LEU A 96 -1.84 2.87 13.15
N LEU A 97 -1.44 4.02 12.60
CA LEU A 97 -0.48 4.92 13.24
C LEU A 97 -1.00 5.47 14.59
N ILE A 98 -2.27 5.87 14.66
CA ILE A 98 -2.90 6.39 15.89
C ILE A 98 -2.95 5.31 16.96
N VAL A 99 -3.39 4.10 16.61
CA VAL A 99 -3.44 2.96 17.54
C VAL A 99 -2.04 2.61 18.05
N SER A 100 -1.07 2.51 17.15
CA SER A 100 0.32 2.18 17.50
C SER A 100 0.97 3.23 18.40
N LEU A 101 0.75 4.52 18.11
CA LEU A 101 1.27 5.61 18.93
C LEU A 101 0.65 5.60 20.33
N SER A 102 -0.66 5.31 20.43
CA SER A 102 -1.37 5.20 21.71
C SER A 102 -0.79 4.08 22.58
N ILE A 103 -0.49 2.92 21.99
CA ILE A 103 0.17 1.80 22.68
C ILE A 103 1.57 2.19 23.17
N ILE A 104 2.35 2.91 22.36
CA ILE A 104 3.70 3.37 22.76
C ILE A 104 3.62 4.35 23.93
N VAL A 105 2.69 5.31 23.90
CA VAL A 105 2.52 6.29 24.98
C VAL A 105 2.19 5.57 26.30
N GLU A 106 1.22 4.66 26.29
CA GLU A 106 0.85 3.84 27.45
C GLU A 106 2.02 2.95 27.91
N ALA A 107 2.80 2.39 26.97
CA ALA A 107 3.96 1.57 27.31
C ALA A 107 5.07 2.38 28.00
N VAL A 108 5.33 3.60 27.57
CA VAL A 108 6.28 4.50 28.23
C VAL A 108 5.81 4.81 29.66
N GLU A 109 4.51 5.04 29.87
CA GLU A 109 3.96 5.25 31.21
C GLU A 109 4.13 4.01 32.11
N ARG A 110 3.91 2.81 31.58
CA ARG A 110 4.08 1.55 32.32
C ARG A 110 5.52 1.17 32.64
N ILE A 111 6.52 1.74 31.96
CA ILE A 111 7.93 1.59 32.36
C ILE A 111 8.17 2.29 33.70
N HIS A 112 7.58 3.47 33.91
CA HIS A 112 7.72 4.24 35.14
C HIS A 112 6.80 3.72 36.26
N SER A 113 5.60 3.24 35.90
CA SER A 113 4.60 2.72 36.83
C SER A 113 4.17 1.30 36.44
N PRO A 114 4.97 0.25 36.79
CA PRO A 114 4.69 -1.11 36.35
C PRO A 114 3.37 -1.67 36.89
N ILE A 115 2.54 -2.17 35.99
CA ILE A 115 1.32 -2.92 36.32
C ILE A 115 1.69 -4.41 36.39
N LYS A 116 1.10 -5.14 37.34
CA LYS A 116 1.29 -6.59 37.44
C LYS A 116 0.62 -7.27 36.25
N VAL A 117 1.41 -8.00 35.49
CA VAL A 117 0.93 -8.78 34.34
C VAL A 117 0.69 -10.23 34.76
N ASN A 118 -0.45 -10.81 34.40
CA ASN A 118 -0.71 -12.23 34.54
C ASN A 118 0.04 -13.03 33.45
N ALA A 119 1.29 -13.35 33.75
CA ALA A 119 2.20 -14.04 32.83
C ALA A 119 1.63 -15.34 32.23
N VAL A 120 0.93 -16.15 33.03
CA VAL A 120 0.40 -17.44 32.55
C VAL A 120 -0.68 -17.22 31.50
N THR A 121 -1.60 -16.29 31.75
CA THR A 121 -2.63 -15.92 30.77
C THR A 121 -2.00 -15.38 29.48
N VAL A 122 -1.02 -14.49 29.59
CA VAL A 122 -0.31 -13.94 28.42
C VAL A 122 0.34 -15.03 27.59
N MET A 123 1.07 -15.94 28.23
CA MET A 123 1.75 -17.04 27.53
C MET A 123 0.76 -17.96 26.81
N ILE A 124 -0.37 -18.31 27.43
CA ILE A 124 -1.36 -19.20 26.82
C ILE A 124 -1.96 -18.56 25.58
N ILE A 125 -2.40 -17.30 25.67
CA ILE A 125 -3.01 -16.59 24.55
C ILE A 125 -2.00 -16.37 23.42
N ALA A 126 -0.80 -15.88 23.75
CA ALA A 126 0.28 -15.69 22.77
C ALA A 126 0.67 -16.99 22.07
N PHE A 127 0.69 -18.12 22.78
CA PHE A 127 0.98 -19.43 22.19
C PHE A 127 -0.12 -19.89 21.22
N ILE A 128 -1.40 -19.69 21.59
CA ILE A 128 -2.54 -19.99 20.70
C ILE A 128 -2.47 -19.12 19.44
N GLY A 129 -2.25 -17.81 19.58
CA GLY A 129 -2.10 -16.89 18.45
C GLY A 129 -0.96 -17.27 17.53
N MET A 130 0.20 -17.62 18.10
CA MET A 130 1.34 -18.08 17.34
C MET A 130 1.03 -19.38 16.54
N ILE A 131 0.32 -20.34 17.12
CA ILE A 131 -0.12 -21.54 16.39
C ILE A 131 -1.05 -21.18 15.23
N ILE A 132 -2.04 -20.31 15.47
CA ILE A 132 -2.98 -19.87 14.43
C ILE A 132 -2.22 -19.20 13.28
N ASN A 133 -1.34 -18.26 13.58
CA ASN A 133 -0.55 -17.53 12.59
C ASN A 133 0.42 -18.45 11.84
N LEU A 134 1.02 -19.45 12.50
CA LEU A 134 1.86 -20.46 11.84
C LEU A 134 1.04 -21.34 10.87
N LEU A 135 -0.18 -21.73 11.25
CA LEU A 135 -1.07 -22.48 10.37
C LEU A 135 -1.47 -21.66 9.14
N VAL A 136 -1.83 -20.38 9.33
CA VAL A 136 -2.14 -19.46 8.23
C VAL A 136 -0.91 -19.29 7.33
N ALA A 137 0.27 -19.04 7.89
CA ALA A 137 1.52 -18.93 7.13
C ALA A 137 1.81 -20.20 6.31
N ALA A 138 1.64 -21.39 6.90
CA ALA A 138 1.87 -22.67 6.22
C ALA A 138 0.88 -22.91 5.07
N ILE A 139 -0.38 -22.50 5.23
CA ILE A 139 -1.39 -22.58 4.16
C ILE A 139 -1.01 -21.61 3.03
N LEU A 140 -0.65 -20.36 3.36
CA LEU A 140 -0.26 -19.35 2.38
C LEU A 140 1.02 -19.73 1.61
N ALA A 141 2.01 -20.29 2.30
CA ALA A 141 3.27 -20.75 1.70
C ALA A 141 3.08 -21.90 0.70
N LYS A 142 2.10 -22.79 0.94
CA LYS A 142 1.78 -23.88 0.00
C LYS A 142 1.01 -23.41 -1.25
N ALA A 143 0.38 -22.24 -1.20
CA ALA A 143 -0.42 -21.68 -2.28
C ALA A 143 0.38 -20.73 -3.21
N GLU A 144 1.72 -20.75 -3.15
CA GLU A 144 2.62 -19.84 -3.89
C GLU A 144 2.37 -19.77 -5.40
N ARG A 145 2.02 -18.57 -5.92
CA ARG A 145 2.34 -18.05 -7.29
C ARG A 145 2.29 -16.52 -7.47
N THR A 146 1.90 -15.69 -6.50
CA THR A 146 1.63 -14.24 -6.75
C THR A 146 2.25 -13.28 -5.71
N ILE A 147 2.47 -12.02 -6.13
CA ILE A 147 3.00 -10.94 -5.28
C ILE A 147 2.09 -10.62 -4.09
N ASN A 148 0.77 -10.79 -4.25
CA ASN A 148 -0.22 -10.59 -3.18
C ASN A 148 -0.05 -11.62 -2.06
N MET A 149 0.34 -12.86 -2.38
CA MET A 149 0.61 -13.89 -1.37
C MET A 149 1.87 -13.58 -0.57
N ARG A 150 2.89 -12.96 -1.20
CA ARG A 150 4.08 -12.47 -0.49
C ARG A 150 3.72 -11.34 0.48
N ALA A 151 2.87 -10.40 0.06
CA ALA A 151 2.38 -9.34 0.95
C ALA A 151 1.58 -9.92 2.13
N ALA A 152 0.69 -10.88 1.87
CA ALA A 152 -0.07 -11.56 2.93
C ALA A 152 0.84 -12.36 3.88
N LEU A 153 1.90 -13.01 3.36
CA LEU A 153 2.88 -13.72 4.19
C LEU A 153 3.69 -12.77 5.09
N LEU A 154 4.09 -11.60 4.58
CA LEU A 154 4.78 -10.57 5.36
C LEU A 154 3.91 -10.00 6.48
N HIS A 155 2.60 -9.89 6.23
CA HIS A 155 1.64 -9.50 7.26
C HIS A 155 1.55 -10.57 8.35
N VAL A 156 1.34 -11.85 8.00
CA VAL A 156 1.31 -12.94 8.98
C VAL A 156 2.62 -13.07 9.76
N LEU A 157 3.77 -12.79 9.13
CA LEU A 157 5.06 -12.75 9.82
C LEU A 157 5.13 -11.63 10.87
N SER A 158 4.45 -10.50 10.63
CA SER A 158 4.36 -9.39 11.60
C SER A 158 3.52 -9.80 12.81
N ASP A 159 2.38 -10.48 12.59
CA ASP A 159 1.55 -11.00 13.68
C ASP A 159 2.27 -12.09 14.48
N LEU A 160 3.05 -12.95 13.80
CA LEU A 160 3.92 -13.93 14.46
C LEU A 160 4.96 -13.27 15.36
N LEU A 161 5.55 -12.15 14.93
CA LEU A 161 6.48 -11.38 15.77
C LEU A 161 5.76 -10.79 16.98
N GLY A 162 4.52 -10.30 16.81
CA GLY A 162 3.64 -9.84 17.88
C GLY A 162 3.43 -10.89 18.96
N SER A 163 2.85 -12.04 18.57
CA SER A 163 2.60 -13.16 19.46
C SER A 163 3.89 -13.72 20.08
N PHE A 164 5.00 -13.77 19.32
CA PHE A 164 6.29 -14.21 19.86
C PHE A 164 6.82 -13.26 20.94
N ALA A 165 6.76 -11.95 20.75
CA ALA A 165 7.20 -11.00 21.76
C ALA A 165 6.32 -11.08 23.02
N ALA A 166 4.99 -11.23 22.88
CA ALA A 166 4.10 -11.44 24.00
C ALA A 166 4.44 -12.74 24.78
N LEU A 167 4.77 -13.81 24.06
CA LEU A 167 5.20 -15.08 24.68
C LEU A 167 6.52 -14.92 25.45
N VAL A 168 7.50 -14.20 24.88
CA VAL A 168 8.77 -13.86 25.54
C VAL A 168 8.53 -12.99 26.77
N ALA A 169 7.68 -11.96 26.67
CA ALA A 169 7.30 -11.10 27.79
C ALA A 169 6.72 -11.94 28.93
N GLY A 170 5.72 -12.79 28.62
CA GLY A 170 5.10 -13.69 29.58
C GLY A 170 6.10 -14.63 30.25
N ALA A 171 7.00 -15.25 29.49
CA ALA A 171 8.03 -16.14 30.03
C ALA A 171 8.98 -15.40 30.99
N VAL A 172 9.47 -14.22 30.61
CA VAL A 172 10.36 -13.40 31.45
C VAL A 172 9.65 -13.00 32.73
N ILE A 173 8.40 -12.55 32.66
CA ILE A 173 7.61 -12.16 33.84
C ILE A 173 7.33 -13.38 34.72
N TYR A 174 7.05 -14.54 34.14
CA TYR A 174 6.80 -15.77 34.89
C TYR A 174 7.99 -16.13 35.80
N TYR A 175 9.20 -16.19 35.22
CA TYR A 175 10.42 -16.62 35.92
C TYR A 175 11.06 -15.54 36.79
N THR A 176 11.05 -14.27 36.34
CA THR A 176 11.84 -13.20 37.00
C THR A 176 10.99 -12.17 37.73
N LYS A 177 9.67 -12.14 37.48
CA LYS A 177 8.76 -11.05 37.91
C LYS A 177 9.18 -9.67 37.41
N TRP A 178 10.00 -9.60 36.36
CA TRP A 178 10.42 -8.34 35.74
C TRP A 178 9.34 -7.85 34.76
N TYR A 179 8.33 -7.16 35.28
CA TYR A 179 7.19 -6.61 34.52
C TYR A 179 7.54 -5.60 33.41
N PRO A 180 8.63 -4.79 33.49
CA PRO A 180 8.98 -3.84 32.43
C PRO A 180 9.26 -4.46 31.06
N ILE A 181 9.50 -5.77 30.95
CA ILE A 181 9.68 -6.42 29.64
C ILE A 181 8.47 -6.27 28.71
N ASP A 182 7.25 -6.30 29.25
CA ASP A 182 6.01 -6.19 28.47
C ASP A 182 5.92 -4.83 27.75
N PRO A 183 5.99 -3.67 28.43
CA PRO A 183 6.00 -2.38 27.73
C PRO A 183 7.22 -2.19 26.81
N ILE A 184 8.40 -2.72 27.15
CA ILE A 184 9.57 -2.64 26.27
C ILE A 184 9.32 -3.36 24.93
N LEU A 185 8.77 -4.57 24.98
CA LEU A 185 8.44 -5.33 23.78
C LEU A 185 7.25 -4.73 23.03
N SER A 186 6.27 -4.14 23.73
CA SER A 186 5.19 -3.37 23.10
C SER A 186 5.71 -2.15 22.34
N ILE A 187 6.67 -1.40 22.89
CA ILE A 187 7.32 -0.28 22.19
C ILE A 187 8.04 -0.79 20.94
N PHE A 188 8.79 -1.88 21.06
CA PHE A 188 9.50 -2.47 19.93
C PHE A 188 8.54 -2.84 18.78
N ILE A 189 7.46 -3.57 19.07
CA ILE A 189 6.44 -3.92 18.06
C ILE A 189 5.77 -2.66 17.50
N GLY A 190 5.39 -1.71 18.37
CA GLY A 190 4.76 -0.46 17.96
C GLY A 190 5.61 0.34 16.99
N ILE A 191 6.94 0.39 17.17
CA ILE A 191 7.86 1.05 16.24
C ILE A 191 7.88 0.35 14.87
N LEU A 192 7.87 -0.99 14.84
CA LEU A 192 7.82 -1.74 13.59
C LEU A 192 6.52 -1.46 12.82
N ILE A 193 5.38 -1.46 13.52
CA ILE A 193 4.08 -1.15 12.94
C ILE A 193 4.03 0.31 12.45
N ILE A 194 4.58 1.27 13.20
CA ILE A 194 4.67 2.66 12.75
C ILE A 194 5.52 2.78 11.48
N ALA A 195 6.67 2.11 11.42
CA ALA A 195 7.55 2.17 10.25
C ALA A 195 6.88 1.62 8.99
N SER A 196 6.17 0.49 9.08
CA SER A 196 5.43 -0.10 7.96
C SER A 196 4.24 0.78 7.55
N SER A 197 3.45 1.24 8.52
CA SER A 197 2.26 2.08 8.29
C SER A 197 2.62 3.43 7.69
N PHE A 198 3.71 4.05 8.14
CA PHE A 198 4.17 5.33 7.60
C PHE A 198 4.61 5.22 6.15
N ARG A 199 5.24 4.11 5.76
CA ARG A 199 5.59 3.84 4.36
C ARG A 199 4.33 3.78 3.49
N LEU A 200 3.31 3.03 3.91
CA LEU A 200 2.05 2.90 3.17
C LEU A 200 1.28 4.22 3.11
N LEU A 201 1.27 4.99 4.22
CA LEU A 201 0.67 6.32 4.27
C LEU A 201 1.33 7.26 3.25
N ARG A 202 2.66 7.30 3.20
CA ARG A 202 3.43 8.15 2.28
C ARG A 202 3.21 7.77 0.82
N GLU A 203 3.13 6.47 0.53
CA GLU A 203 2.85 5.98 -0.82
C GLU A 203 1.44 6.35 -1.28
N SER A 204 0.44 6.13 -0.42
CA SER A 204 -0.95 6.50 -0.70
C SER A 204 -1.10 8.02 -0.88
N MET A 205 -0.43 8.80 -0.02
CA MET A 205 -0.40 10.27 -0.12
C MET A 205 0.23 10.73 -1.44
N ARG A 206 1.35 10.10 -1.87
CA ARG A 206 1.97 10.42 -3.16
C ARG A 206 0.97 10.25 -4.30
N ILE A 207 0.20 9.17 -4.31
CA ILE A 207 -0.79 8.90 -5.36
C ILE A 207 -1.94 9.93 -5.29
N LEU A 208 -2.43 10.26 -4.09
CA LEU A 208 -3.47 11.29 -3.91
C LEU A 208 -3.02 12.67 -4.39
N MET A 209 -1.73 12.98 -4.21
CA MET A 209 -1.08 14.22 -4.64
C MET A 209 -0.58 14.16 -6.10
N GLU A 210 -1.02 13.17 -6.89
CA GLU A 210 -0.68 13.02 -8.31
C GLU A 210 0.82 12.89 -8.58
N GLY A 211 1.56 12.38 -7.60
CA GLY A 211 2.99 12.18 -7.70
C GLY A 211 3.36 11.06 -8.66
N VAL A 212 4.54 11.17 -9.26
CA VAL A 212 5.10 10.18 -10.19
C VAL A 212 5.20 8.81 -9.52
N PRO A 213 4.72 7.73 -10.16
CA PRO A 213 4.79 6.37 -9.61
C PRO A 213 6.24 5.96 -9.28
N VAL A 214 6.45 5.24 -8.17
CA VAL A 214 7.80 4.92 -7.64
C VAL A 214 8.67 4.15 -8.64
N HIS A 215 8.07 3.34 -9.50
CA HIS A 215 8.77 2.52 -10.50
C HIS A 215 9.07 3.27 -11.80
N ILE A 216 8.59 4.51 -11.97
CA ILE A 216 8.78 5.30 -13.19
C ILE A 216 9.84 6.37 -12.92
N ASN A 217 10.89 6.34 -13.73
CA ASN A 217 11.84 7.44 -13.81
C ASN A 217 11.40 8.40 -14.92
N LEU A 218 11.00 9.61 -14.52
CA LEU A 218 10.51 10.64 -15.43
C LEU A 218 11.56 11.07 -16.47
N GLU A 219 12.84 11.15 -16.09
CA GLU A 219 13.93 11.46 -17.02
C GLU A 219 14.10 10.36 -18.06
N ALA A 220 14.03 9.09 -17.64
CA ALA A 220 14.12 7.95 -18.55
C ALA A 220 12.96 7.92 -19.56
N VAL A 221 11.75 8.28 -19.13
CA VAL A 221 10.59 8.43 -20.04
C VAL A 221 10.86 9.56 -21.02
N SER A 222 11.29 10.72 -20.53
CA SER A 222 11.58 11.88 -21.38
C SER A 222 12.63 11.55 -22.45
N ASP A 223 13.78 11.00 -22.05
CA ASP A 223 14.86 10.60 -22.96
C ASP A 223 14.40 9.57 -23.99
N ALA A 224 13.56 8.62 -23.58
CA ALA A 224 13.05 7.56 -24.44
C ALA A 224 12.12 8.13 -25.53
N LEU A 225 11.30 9.13 -25.19
CA LEU A 225 10.39 9.77 -26.12
C LEU A 225 11.12 10.75 -27.06
N THR A 226 12.11 11.51 -26.58
CA THR A 226 12.90 12.44 -27.41
C THR A 226 13.71 11.73 -28.49
N LYS A 227 14.06 10.45 -28.28
CA LYS A 227 14.74 9.60 -29.26
C LYS A 227 13.84 9.13 -30.42
N VAL A 228 12.54 9.35 -30.36
CA VAL A 228 11.63 8.98 -31.45
C VAL A 228 11.78 9.95 -32.64
N ASP A 229 11.84 9.41 -33.85
CA ASP A 229 11.91 10.21 -35.08
C ASP A 229 10.65 11.07 -35.24
N GLY A 230 10.85 12.35 -35.59
CA GLY A 230 9.79 13.36 -35.68
C GLY A 230 9.58 14.18 -34.40
N VAL A 231 10.19 13.78 -33.27
CA VAL A 231 10.15 14.55 -32.01
C VAL A 231 11.35 15.49 -31.92
N LEU A 232 11.07 16.77 -31.66
CA LEU A 232 12.06 17.83 -31.45
C LEU A 232 12.34 18.08 -29.97
N GLU A 233 11.27 18.25 -29.21
CA GLU A 233 11.31 18.62 -27.80
C GLU A 233 10.07 18.06 -27.10
N ILE A 234 10.24 17.74 -25.82
CA ILE A 234 9.15 17.32 -24.94
C ILE A 234 9.18 18.24 -23.73
N HIS A 235 7.99 18.71 -23.37
CA HIS A 235 7.81 19.55 -22.20
C HIS A 235 6.43 19.30 -21.59
N ASP A 236 6.20 19.87 -20.40
CA ASP A 236 4.98 19.66 -19.61
C ASP A 236 4.65 18.17 -19.42
N LEU A 237 5.68 17.36 -19.12
CA LEU A 237 5.54 15.92 -18.93
C LEU A 237 5.01 15.62 -17.52
N HIS A 238 3.77 15.19 -17.45
CA HIS A 238 3.08 14.77 -16.24
C HIS A 238 2.78 13.27 -16.28
N ILE A 239 3.13 12.56 -15.22
CA ILE A 239 2.86 11.12 -15.08
C ILE A 239 2.31 10.87 -13.69
N TRP A 240 1.14 10.24 -13.60
CA TRP A 240 0.48 9.97 -12.31
C TRP A 240 -0.28 8.64 -12.33
N THR A 241 -0.60 8.14 -11.14
CA THR A 241 -1.45 6.95 -10.98
C THR A 241 -2.92 7.36 -10.90
N LEU A 242 -3.77 6.76 -11.74
CA LEU A 242 -5.23 6.96 -11.68
C LEU A 242 -5.88 6.05 -10.62
N SER A 243 -5.48 4.78 -10.61
CA SER A 243 -5.98 3.73 -9.72
C SER A 243 -4.96 2.60 -9.63
N SER A 244 -5.23 1.60 -8.79
CA SER A 244 -4.43 0.37 -8.72
C SER A 244 -4.17 -0.19 -10.12
N GLY A 245 -2.90 -0.17 -10.55
CA GLY A 245 -2.46 -0.71 -11.84
C GLY A 245 -2.72 0.15 -13.09
N SER A 246 -3.20 1.39 -12.95
CA SER A 246 -3.41 2.29 -14.08
C SER A 246 -2.58 3.57 -13.95
N VAL A 247 -1.67 3.78 -14.89
CA VAL A 247 -0.82 4.97 -15.01
C VAL A 247 -1.30 5.81 -16.18
N ALA A 248 -1.41 7.11 -15.94
CA ALA A 248 -1.72 8.12 -16.93
C ALA A 248 -0.51 9.02 -17.20
N LEU A 249 -0.42 9.50 -18.44
CA LEU A 249 0.59 10.44 -18.88
C LEU A 249 -0.05 11.55 -19.72
N SER A 250 0.36 12.79 -19.45
CA SER A 250 0.09 13.95 -20.29
C SER A 250 1.42 14.61 -20.66
N ALA A 251 1.61 14.97 -21.92
CA ALA A 251 2.79 15.71 -22.35
C ALA A 251 2.55 16.52 -23.62
N HIS A 252 3.35 17.57 -23.80
CA HIS A 252 3.40 18.34 -25.04
C HIS A 252 4.62 17.92 -25.86
N ILE A 253 4.42 17.74 -27.17
CA ILE A 253 5.41 17.20 -28.09
C ILE A 253 5.62 18.18 -29.24
N ASN A 254 6.79 18.81 -29.31
CA ASN A 254 7.17 19.62 -30.46
C ASN A 254 7.53 18.71 -31.63
N ILE A 255 6.93 18.98 -32.78
CA ILE A 255 7.13 18.24 -34.03
C ILE A 255 7.49 19.21 -35.17
N HIS A 256 8.23 18.70 -36.15
CA HIS A 256 8.63 19.48 -37.34
C HIS A 256 7.42 19.84 -38.20
N GLU A 257 6.61 18.85 -38.56
CA GLU A 257 5.41 19.04 -39.37
C GLU A 257 4.21 18.36 -38.71
N ILE A 258 3.10 19.10 -38.58
CA ILE A 258 1.84 18.59 -38.02
C ILE A 258 1.25 17.45 -38.88
N SER A 259 1.56 17.43 -40.17
CA SER A 259 1.21 16.36 -41.11
C SER A 259 1.71 14.98 -40.67
N GLU A 260 2.83 14.91 -39.96
CA GLU A 260 3.45 13.65 -39.53
C GLU A 260 2.90 13.13 -38.19
N TRP A 261 2.07 13.92 -37.50
CA TRP A 261 1.65 13.69 -36.11
C TRP A 261 1.06 12.30 -35.89
N GLU A 262 0.18 11.83 -36.78
CA GLU A 262 -0.46 10.52 -36.61
C GLU A 262 0.57 9.39 -36.54
N SER A 263 1.63 9.48 -37.36
CA SER A 263 2.70 8.49 -37.40
C SER A 263 3.57 8.56 -36.14
N VAL A 264 3.87 9.77 -35.66
CA VAL A 264 4.66 10.04 -34.45
C VAL A 264 3.90 9.54 -33.22
N LEU A 265 2.62 9.88 -33.11
CA LEU A 265 1.73 9.46 -32.02
C LEU A 265 1.71 7.93 -31.90
N LYS A 266 1.52 7.20 -33.01
CA LYS A 266 1.56 5.72 -33.01
C LYS A 266 2.89 5.16 -32.47
N ARG A 267 4.02 5.76 -32.82
CA ARG A 267 5.35 5.35 -32.32
C ARG A 267 5.51 5.65 -30.83
N LEU A 268 5.10 6.83 -30.38
CA LEU A 268 5.17 7.25 -28.98
C LEU A 268 4.28 6.39 -28.08
N THR A 269 3.01 6.19 -28.47
CA THR A 269 2.06 5.35 -27.72
C THR A 269 2.59 3.93 -27.57
N LYS A 270 3.05 3.30 -28.65
CA LYS A 270 3.61 1.94 -28.60
C LYS A 270 4.82 1.85 -27.67
N LYS A 271 5.67 2.88 -27.67
CA LYS A 271 6.85 2.95 -26.80
C LYS A 271 6.48 3.09 -25.33
N LEU A 272 5.52 3.95 -25.02
CA LEU A 272 4.99 4.15 -23.67
C LEU A 272 4.31 2.89 -23.12
N GLU A 273 3.53 2.19 -23.93
CA GLU A 273 2.85 0.96 -23.53
C GLU A 273 3.85 -0.19 -23.30
N HIS A 274 4.83 -0.35 -24.20
CA HIS A 274 5.76 -1.48 -24.17
C HIS A 274 6.88 -1.31 -23.13
N ASP A 275 7.52 -0.13 -23.08
CA ASP A 275 8.72 0.08 -22.26
C ASP A 275 8.36 0.55 -20.85
N PHE A 276 7.20 1.19 -20.66
CA PHE A 276 6.81 1.84 -19.39
C PHE A 276 5.44 1.39 -18.85
N HIS A 277 4.69 0.56 -19.58
CA HIS A 277 3.35 0.09 -19.20
C HIS A 277 2.34 1.21 -18.90
N ILE A 278 2.44 2.32 -19.64
CA ILE A 278 1.51 3.45 -19.55
C ILE A 278 0.44 3.28 -20.63
N HIS A 279 -0.84 3.23 -20.23
CA HIS A 279 -1.95 2.95 -21.14
C HIS A 279 -2.88 4.14 -21.36
N HIS A 280 -2.98 5.05 -20.39
CA HIS A 280 -3.80 6.26 -20.53
C HIS A 280 -2.91 7.44 -20.96
N ILE A 281 -2.82 7.67 -22.26
CA ILE A 281 -1.85 8.59 -22.86
C ILE A 281 -2.56 9.74 -23.55
N THR A 282 -2.24 10.97 -23.13
CA THR A 282 -2.64 12.20 -23.82
C THR A 282 -1.38 12.92 -24.27
N LEU A 283 -1.19 13.08 -25.57
CA LEU A 283 -0.07 13.84 -26.13
C LEU A 283 -0.61 14.98 -26.99
N GLN A 284 -0.17 16.19 -26.68
CA GLN A 284 -0.53 17.39 -27.45
C GLN A 284 0.58 17.70 -28.47
N PRO A 285 0.30 17.67 -29.78
CA PRO A 285 1.28 18.11 -30.77
C PRO A 285 1.40 19.64 -30.77
N GLU A 286 2.63 20.13 -30.79
CA GLU A 286 2.93 21.55 -30.92
C GLU A 286 3.90 21.80 -32.09
N PRO A 287 3.69 22.85 -32.89
CA PRO A 287 4.66 23.22 -33.92
C PRO A 287 5.95 23.76 -33.27
N ASP A 288 7.08 23.65 -33.98
CA ASP A 288 8.41 24.08 -33.52
C ASP A 288 8.46 25.52 -32.94
N VAL A 289 7.61 26.42 -33.44
CA VAL A 289 7.57 27.84 -33.06
C VAL A 289 6.55 28.14 -31.94
N PHE A 290 5.94 27.14 -31.33
CA PHE A 290 4.95 27.38 -30.26
C PHE A 290 5.65 27.69 -28.93
N ASP A 291 5.39 28.88 -28.39
CA ASP A 291 5.87 29.30 -27.07
C ASP A 291 4.84 28.96 -26.00
N CYS A 292 4.99 27.78 -25.38
CA CYS A 292 4.16 27.39 -24.24
C CYS A 292 4.51 28.25 -23.01
N LYS A 293 3.77 29.34 -22.80
CA LYS A 293 3.93 30.23 -21.63
C LYS A 293 3.88 29.51 -20.27
N PRO A 294 2.89 28.65 -19.94
CA PRO A 294 2.87 27.96 -18.65
C PRO A 294 4.04 26.99 -18.45
N CYS A 295 4.72 26.59 -19.52
CA CYS A 295 5.88 25.71 -19.49
C CYS A 295 7.22 26.44 -19.23
N THR A 296 7.20 27.77 -19.09
CA THR A 296 8.40 28.60 -18.80
C THR A 296 8.67 28.83 -17.31
N GLU A 297 7.78 28.35 -16.44
CA GLU A 297 8.00 28.39 -14.99
C GLU A 297 9.02 27.31 -14.54
N PRO A 298 9.85 27.59 -13.50
CA PRO A 298 11.02 26.76 -13.13
C PRO A 298 10.70 25.33 -12.65
N THR A 299 9.43 24.93 -12.57
CA THR A 299 8.97 23.58 -12.23
C THR A 299 8.64 22.70 -13.44
N ALA A 300 8.62 23.27 -14.66
CA ALA A 300 8.32 22.51 -15.88
C ALA A 300 9.54 21.70 -16.35
N THR A 301 9.38 20.39 -16.49
CA THR A 301 10.40 19.51 -17.07
C THR A 301 10.49 19.78 -18.57
N ARG A 302 11.64 20.31 -18.99
CA ARG A 302 11.93 20.65 -20.39
C ARG A 302 13.16 19.87 -20.85
N VAL A 303 13.00 18.99 -21.83
CA VAL A 303 14.10 18.17 -22.36
C VAL A 303 14.20 18.36 -23.87
N LYS A 304 15.28 19.06 -24.28
CA LYS A 304 15.62 19.28 -25.68
C LYS A 304 16.42 18.10 -26.23
N LYS A 305 16.11 17.70 -27.47
CA LYS A 305 16.94 16.75 -28.22
C LYS A 305 18.33 17.35 -28.39
N ARG A 306 19.35 16.68 -27.82
CA ARG A 306 20.74 17.02 -28.12
C ARG A 306 21.00 16.70 -29.59
N LYS A 307 21.48 17.70 -30.33
CA LYS A 307 21.89 17.56 -31.73
C LYS A 307 23.01 16.55 -31.89
#